data_AF-A0A2A5AZD9-F1
#
_entry.id   AF-A0A2A5AZD9-F1
#
_cell.length_a   1.000
_cell.length_b   1.000
_cell.length_c   1.000
_cell.angle_alpha   90.00
_cell.angle_beta   90.00
_cell.angle_gamma   90.00
#
_symmetry.space_group_name_H-M   'P 1'
#
loop_
_entity.id
_entity.type
_entity.pdbx_description
1 polymer ?
#
loop_
_entity_poly.entity_id
_entity_poly.type
_entity_poly.pdbx_seq_one_letter_code
_entity_poly.pdbx_strand_id
1 'polypeptide(L)'
;MVHNLTYSTNILDTFSVLSSFSLAESIWDRYEKYAIPKIEDATIKLRGSLFYIKDLTPKQAEKELNSLNQIITVLYTFKEMLNSIEDKEFKDFQNTAIEFFDTVDLLHDNLQDIAQIHNFYEMSMSVLSEDWDSKEDQHWDNY
;
A
#
# COMPACT_ATOMS: atom_id res chain seq x y z
N MET A 1 3.40 -15.26 15.79
CA MET A 1 2.49 -14.14 16.12
C MET A 1 1.98 -13.62 14.79
N VAL A 2 0.68 -13.71 14.52
CA VAL A 2 0.10 -13.04 13.35
C VAL A 2 0.04 -11.56 13.72
N HIS A 3 1.01 -10.77 13.27
CA HIS A 3 0.87 -9.32 13.31
C HIS A 3 -0.36 -9.00 12.45
N ASN A 4 -1.45 -8.58 13.07
CA ASN A 4 -2.60 -8.06 12.33
C ASN A 4 -2.10 -6.81 11.60
N LEU A 5 -1.86 -6.98 10.31
CA LEU A 5 -1.36 -5.94 9.43
C LEU A 5 -2.49 -4.94 9.18
N THR A 6 -2.56 -3.90 10.02
CA THR A 6 -3.57 -2.84 9.96
C THR A 6 -3.18 -1.74 8.97
N TYR A 7 -2.70 -2.13 7.77
CA TYR A 7 -2.29 -1.17 6.75
C TYR A 7 -3.47 -0.32 6.27
N SER A 8 -4.53 -1.00 5.82
CA SER A 8 -5.76 -0.36 5.34
C SER A 8 -6.41 0.53 6.39
N THR A 9 -6.43 0.10 7.66
CA THR A 9 -6.97 0.91 8.77
C THR A 9 -6.15 2.18 8.99
N ASN A 10 -4.83 2.08 9.07
CA ASN A 10 -3.95 3.24 9.26
C ASN A 10 -4.07 4.24 8.08
N ILE A 11 -4.23 3.73 6.86
CA ILE A 11 -4.40 4.58 5.67
C ILE A 11 -5.75 5.30 5.71
N LEU A 12 -6.83 4.60 6.03
CA LEU A 12 -8.18 5.19 6.11
C LEU A 12 -8.30 6.24 7.21
N ASP A 13 -7.73 5.98 8.39
CA ASP A 13 -7.72 6.95 9.50
C ASP A 13 -6.97 8.23 9.13
N THR A 14 -5.85 8.09 8.42
CA THR A 14 -5.05 9.24 7.95
C THR A 14 -5.73 9.97 6.81
N PHE A 15 -6.38 9.25 5.91
CA PHE A 15 -7.18 9.84 4.84
C PHE A 15 -8.32 10.70 5.39
N SER A 16 -8.98 10.28 6.48
CA SER A 16 -9.99 11.09 7.15
C SER A 16 -9.43 12.43 7.66
N VAL A 17 -8.23 12.42 8.24
CA VAL A 17 -7.51 13.64 8.62
C VAL A 17 -7.25 14.48 7.37
N LEU A 18 -6.59 13.94 6.34
CA LEU A 18 -6.24 14.67 5.11
C LEU A 18 -7.47 15.27 4.39
N SER A 19 -8.59 14.56 4.34
CA SER A 19 -9.83 15.03 3.71
C SER A 19 -10.47 16.24 4.41
N SER A 20 -10.15 16.45 5.69
CA SER A 20 -10.65 17.58 6.50
C SER A 20 -9.91 18.89 6.22
N PHE A 21 -8.91 18.86 5.32
CA PHE A 21 -8.07 19.98 4.92
C PHE A 21 -8.83 21.14 4.26
N SER A 22 -10.07 20.93 3.79
CA SER A 22 -10.85 21.98 3.10
C SER A 22 -11.39 23.11 4.01
N LEU A 23 -10.90 23.23 5.25
CA LEU A 23 -11.48 24.10 6.27
C LEU A 23 -10.65 25.38 6.45
N ALA A 24 -11.17 26.46 5.85
CA ALA A 24 -10.97 27.90 6.13
C ALA A 24 -9.61 28.36 6.74
N GLU A 25 -8.96 29.31 6.06
CA GLU A 25 -7.72 30.01 6.47
C GLU A 25 -7.66 30.40 7.96
N SER A 26 -8.80 30.67 8.61
CA SER A 26 -8.87 31.11 10.00
C SER A 26 -8.57 30.04 11.06
N ILE A 27 -8.54 28.76 10.69
CA ILE A 27 -8.23 27.65 11.62
C ILE A 27 -7.00 26.84 11.19
N TRP A 28 -6.27 27.29 10.17
CA TRP A 28 -5.12 26.60 9.58
C TRP A 28 -4.05 26.24 10.60
N ASP A 29 -3.53 27.21 11.35
CA ASP A 29 -2.51 26.99 12.39
C ASP A 29 -2.90 25.94 13.44
N ARG A 30 -4.20 25.85 13.76
CA ARG A 30 -4.71 24.88 14.74
C ARG A 30 -4.89 23.51 14.10
N TYR A 31 -5.33 23.49 12.85
CA TYR A 31 -5.49 22.28 12.08
C TYR A 31 -4.14 21.62 11.79
N GLU A 32 -3.12 22.39 11.39
CA GLU A 32 -1.77 21.89 11.12
C GLU A 32 -1.15 21.23 12.37
N LYS A 33 -1.24 21.91 13.53
CA LYS A 33 -0.80 21.36 14.83
C LYS A 33 -1.48 20.06 15.23
N TYR A 34 -2.68 19.80 14.71
CA TYR A 34 -3.40 18.56 14.93
C TYR A 34 -3.10 17.51 13.85
N ALA A 35 -3.02 17.92 12.59
CA ALA A 35 -2.93 17.05 11.44
C ALA A 35 -1.51 16.50 11.23
N ILE A 36 -0.48 17.35 11.29
CA ILE A 36 0.92 16.92 11.07
C ILE A 36 1.31 15.76 11.98
N PRO A 37 1.15 15.84 13.32
CA PRO A 37 1.58 14.75 14.20
C PRO A 37 0.83 13.44 13.94
N LYS A 38 -0.43 13.52 13.49
CA LYS A 38 -1.23 12.34 13.15
C LYS A 38 -0.76 11.68 11.87
N ILE A 39 -0.45 12.49 10.85
CA ILE A 39 0.08 11.99 9.58
C ILE A 39 1.46 11.38 9.81
N GLU A 40 2.33 12.03 10.58
CA GLU A 40 3.66 11.51 10.94
C GLU A 40 3.57 10.17 11.69
N ASP A 41 2.71 10.07 12.71
CA ASP A 41 2.50 8.83 13.46
C ASP A 41 2.01 7.68 12.55
N ALA A 42 1.09 7.98 11.64
CA ALA A 42 0.63 7.00 10.66
C ALA A 42 1.73 6.58 9.67
N THR A 43 2.53 7.53 9.19
CA THR A 43 3.69 7.27 8.33
C THR A 43 4.70 6.36 9.02
N ILE A 44 5.02 6.64 10.30
CA ILE A 44 5.94 5.80 11.09
C ILE A 44 5.37 4.39 11.26
N LYS A 45 4.08 4.26 11.58
CA LYS A 45 3.42 2.95 11.70
C LYS A 45 3.43 2.17 10.39
N LEU A 46 3.18 2.82 9.25
CA LEU A 46 3.24 2.20 7.94
C LEU A 46 4.66 1.73 7.61
N ARG A 47 5.67 2.57 7.85
CA ARG A 47 7.09 2.20 7.68
C ARG A 47 7.51 1.05 8.58
N GLY A 48 7.08 1.06 9.83
CA GLY A 48 7.33 -0.04 10.76
C GLY A 48 6.67 -1.33 10.30
N SER A 49 5.47 -1.25 9.71
CA SER A 49 4.76 -2.41 9.17
C SER A 49 5.44 -2.95 7.91
N LEU A 50 5.93 -2.06 7.02
CA LEU A 50 6.70 -2.42 5.81
C LEU A 50 7.90 -3.33 6.12
N PHE A 51 8.51 -3.23 7.30
CA PHE A 51 9.60 -4.13 7.71
C PHE A 51 9.18 -5.61 7.69
N TYR A 52 7.92 -5.90 8.02
CA TYR A 52 7.37 -7.26 8.09
C TYR A 52 6.63 -7.66 6.81
N ILE A 53 6.62 -6.83 5.77
CA ILE A 53 5.87 -7.10 4.54
C ILE A 53 6.32 -8.38 3.84
N LYS A 54 7.60 -8.73 3.95
CA LYS A 54 8.20 -9.93 3.35
C LYS A 54 7.72 -11.23 4.00
N ASP A 55 7.13 -11.16 5.19
CA ASP A 55 6.56 -12.31 5.88
C ASP A 55 5.14 -12.64 5.40
N LEU A 56 4.56 -11.80 4.53
CA LEU A 56 3.25 -12.04 3.94
C LEU A 56 3.29 -13.21 2.97
N THR A 57 2.29 -14.09 3.09
CA THR A 57 1.98 -15.00 1.99
C THR A 57 1.38 -14.21 0.83
N PRO A 58 1.56 -14.67 -0.41
CA PRO A 58 1.01 -13.97 -1.56
C PRO A 58 -0.51 -13.75 -1.54
N LYS A 59 -1.30 -14.71 -1.03
CA LYS A 59 -2.75 -14.53 -0.85
C LYS A 59 -3.11 -13.44 0.15
N GLN A 60 -2.30 -13.27 1.20
CA GLN A 60 -2.47 -12.18 2.15
C GLN A 60 -2.08 -10.84 1.51
N ALA A 61 -0.97 -10.80 0.76
CA ALA A 61 -0.55 -9.62 0.02
C ALA A 61 -1.62 -9.17 -1.00
N GLU A 62 -2.19 -10.11 -1.75
CA GLU A 62 -3.28 -9.84 -2.70
C GLU A 62 -4.52 -9.27 -2.01
N LYS A 63 -4.89 -9.79 -0.83
CA LYS A 63 -6.04 -9.27 -0.07
C LYS A 63 -5.82 -7.82 0.39
N GLU A 64 -4.64 -7.51 0.92
CA GLU A 64 -4.29 -6.14 1.31
C GLU A 64 -4.19 -5.21 0.09
N LEU A 65 -3.58 -5.68 -1.01
CA LEU A 65 -3.50 -4.96 -2.28
C LEU A 65 -4.87 -4.61 -2.84
N ASN A 66 -5.80 -5.57 -2.83
CA ASN A 66 -7.18 -5.35 -3.27
C ASN A 66 -7.90 -4.30 -2.40
N SER A 67 -7.63 -4.29 -1.09
CA SER A 67 -8.18 -3.28 -0.19
C SER A 67 -7.59 -1.89 -0.47
N LEU A 68 -6.28 -1.83 -0.73
CA LEU A 68 -5.60 -0.58 -1.06
C LEU A 68 -6.03 -0.03 -2.43
N ASN A 69 -6.20 -0.89 -3.43
CA ASN A 69 -6.65 -0.52 -4.77
C ASN A 69 -8.03 0.16 -4.78
N GLN A 70 -8.89 -0.10 -3.80
CA GLN A 70 -10.19 0.57 -3.69
C GLN A 70 -10.07 2.07 -3.37
N ILE A 71 -8.96 2.47 -2.75
CA ILE A 71 -8.75 3.86 -2.28
C ILE A 71 -7.58 4.55 -2.97
N ILE A 72 -6.71 3.82 -3.66
CA ILE A 72 -5.46 4.34 -4.24
C ILE A 72 -5.70 5.49 -5.23
N THR A 73 -6.74 5.41 -6.07
CA THR A 73 -7.09 6.49 -7.02
C THR A 73 -7.45 7.78 -6.30
N VAL A 74 -8.18 7.67 -5.18
CA VAL A 74 -8.55 8.84 -4.36
C VAL A 74 -7.30 9.44 -3.72
N LEU A 75 -6.40 8.60 -3.21
CA LEU A 75 -5.13 9.04 -2.63
C LEU A 75 -4.27 9.79 -3.67
N TYR A 76 -4.21 9.31 -4.91
CA TYR A 76 -3.50 10.00 -5.99
C TYR A 76 -4.10 11.38 -6.30
N THR A 77 -5.42 11.49 -6.40
CA THR A 77 -6.07 12.79 -6.63
C THR A 77 -5.75 13.79 -5.51
N PHE A 78 -5.72 13.33 -4.25
CA PHE A 78 -5.31 14.18 -3.13
C PHE A 78 -3.83 14.58 -3.18
N LYS A 79 -2.93 13.65 -3.55
CA LYS A 79 -1.50 13.93 -3.73
C LYS A 79 -1.28 15.00 -4.80
N GLU A 80 -1.95 14.89 -5.94
CA GLU A 80 -1.88 15.88 -7.02
C GLU A 80 -2.43 17.24 -6.59
N MET A 81 -3.58 17.26 -5.90
CA MET A 81 -4.16 18.49 -5.37
C MET A 81 -3.19 19.20 -4.42
N LEU A 82 -2.55 18.48 -3.49
CA LEU A 82 -1.59 19.06 -2.57
C LEU A 82 -0.33 19.58 -3.27
N ASN A 83 0.18 18.85 -4.27
CA ASN A 83 1.32 19.31 -5.08
C ASN A 83 1.04 20.59 -5.87
N SER A 84 -0.24 20.89 -6.17
CA SER A 84 -0.63 22.11 -6.88
C SER A 84 -0.71 23.37 -6.01
N ILE A 85 -0.59 23.23 -4.68
CA ILE A 85 -0.63 24.35 -3.74
C ILE A 85 0.77 24.97 -3.64
N GLU A 86 0.90 26.22 -4.12
CA GLU A 86 2.14 27.02 -4.08
C GLU A 86 2.18 28.00 -2.90
N ASP A 87 1.67 27.60 -1.74
CA ASP A 87 1.66 28.42 -0.53
C ASP A 87 2.76 27.98 0.46
N LYS A 88 3.61 28.94 0.85
CA LYS A 88 4.71 28.69 1.80
C LYS A 88 4.21 28.35 3.20
N GLU A 89 3.04 28.84 3.60
CA GLU A 89 2.42 28.54 4.90
C GLU A 89 1.91 27.09 4.97
N PHE A 90 1.79 26.42 3.82
CA PHE A 90 1.32 25.04 3.71
C PHE A 90 2.45 24.04 3.51
N LYS A 91 3.70 24.51 3.45
CA LYS A 91 4.83 23.69 3.02
C LYS A 91 5.13 22.53 3.97
N ASP A 92 5.02 22.75 5.28
CA ASP A 92 5.32 21.70 6.26
C ASP A 92 4.26 20.61 6.20
N PHE A 93 2.97 20.98 6.25
CA PHE A 93 1.87 20.04 6.01
C PHE A 93 1.99 19.30 4.67
N GLN A 94 2.29 20.02 3.58
CA GLN A 94 2.46 19.44 2.24
C GLN A 94 3.59 18.39 2.24
N ASN A 95 4.76 18.71 2.81
CA ASN A 95 5.87 17.77 2.90
C ASN A 95 5.48 16.53 3.70
N THR A 96 4.84 16.70 4.86
CA THR A 96 4.39 15.60 5.72
C THR A 96 3.37 14.71 5.00
N ALA A 97 2.42 15.31 4.27
CA ALA A 97 1.42 14.57 3.51
C ALA A 97 2.04 13.83 2.32
N ILE A 98 2.97 14.46 1.58
CA ILE A 98 3.69 13.82 0.48
C ILE A 98 4.48 12.61 0.98
N GLU A 99 5.19 12.76 2.11
CA GLU A 99 5.94 11.65 2.71
C GLU A 99 5.04 10.46 3.09
N PHE A 100 3.83 10.75 3.58
CA PHE A 100 2.81 9.73 3.82
C PHE A 100 2.41 9.04 2.51
N PHE A 101 2.08 9.80 1.45
CA PHE A 101 1.70 9.22 0.16
C PHE A 101 2.81 8.38 -0.46
N ASP A 102 4.07 8.85 -0.41
CA ASP A 102 5.23 8.09 -0.91
C ASP A 102 5.42 6.78 -0.14
N THR A 103 5.11 6.77 1.16
CA THR A 103 5.12 5.55 1.97
C THR A 103 4.00 4.59 1.57
N VAL A 104 2.82 5.11 1.19
CA VAL A 104 1.72 4.30 0.67
C VAL A 104 2.05 3.72 -0.71
N ASP A 105 2.67 4.50 -1.59
CA ASP A 105 3.14 4.04 -2.91
C ASP A 105 4.14 2.89 -2.75
N LEU A 106 5.12 3.04 -1.85
CA LEU A 106 6.07 1.96 -1.54
C LEU A 106 5.38 0.68 -1.04
N LEU A 107 4.37 0.82 -0.18
CA LEU A 107 3.57 -0.31 0.29
C LEU A 107 2.80 -0.98 -0.84
N HIS A 108 2.18 -0.20 -1.72
CA HIS A 108 1.46 -0.71 -2.88
C HIS A 108 2.37 -1.54 -3.78
N ASP A 109 3.54 -1.00 -4.15
CA ASP A 109 4.53 -1.67 -4.99
C ASP A 109 4.98 -3.01 -4.38
N ASN A 110 5.31 -3.03 -3.09
CA ASN A 110 5.75 -4.25 -2.41
C ASN A 110 4.64 -5.31 -2.33
N LEU A 111 3.39 -4.90 -2.08
CA LEU A 111 2.25 -5.82 -2.08
C LEU A 111 2.00 -6.41 -3.47
N GLN A 112 2.15 -5.58 -4.51
CA GLN A 112 2.03 -6.02 -5.90
C GLN A 112 3.13 -7.03 -6.26
N ASP A 113 4.38 -6.77 -5.91
CA ASP A 113 5.50 -7.70 -6.16
C ASP A 113 5.27 -9.06 -5.50
N ILE A 114 4.86 -9.07 -4.23
CA ILE A 114 4.62 -10.32 -3.48
C ILE A 114 3.43 -11.09 -4.05
N ALA A 115 2.34 -10.39 -4.42
CA ALA A 115 1.17 -11.02 -5.02
C ALA A 115 1.48 -11.62 -6.40
N GLN A 116 2.28 -10.94 -7.22
CA GLN A 116 2.66 -11.42 -8.56
C GLN A 116 3.52 -12.69 -8.53
N ILE A 117 4.38 -12.87 -7.52
CA ILE A 117 5.17 -14.11 -7.36
C ILE A 117 4.27 -15.36 -7.35
N HIS A 118 3.10 -15.29 -6.70
CA HIS A 118 2.15 -16.40 -6.69
C HIS A 118 1.44 -16.61 -8.00
N ASN A 119 1.11 -15.53 -8.72
CA ASN A 119 0.49 -15.63 -10.02
C ASN A 119 1.43 -16.35 -11.02
N PHE A 120 2.73 -16.02 -11.04
CA PHE A 120 3.71 -16.75 -11.84
C PHE A 120 3.90 -18.20 -11.40
N TYR A 121 3.87 -18.48 -10.09
CA TYR A 121 3.93 -19.84 -9.58
C TYR A 121 2.69 -20.66 -9.98
N GLU A 122 1.48 -20.11 -9.86
CA GLU A 122 0.24 -20.80 -10.27
C GLU A 122 0.19 -21.04 -11.78
N MET A 123 0.59 -20.05 -12.58
CA MET A 123 0.70 -20.20 -14.04
C MET A 123 1.74 -21.25 -14.44
N SER A 124 2.89 -21.30 -13.76
CA SER A 124 3.92 -22.32 -14.06
C SER A 124 3.51 -23.70 -13.57
N MET A 125 2.80 -23.81 -12.45
CA MET A 125 2.26 -25.08 -11.97
C MET A 125 1.30 -25.74 -12.97
N SER A 126 0.43 -24.99 -13.65
CA SER A 126 -0.46 -25.58 -14.66
C SER A 126 0.33 -26.14 -15.85
N VAL A 127 1.31 -25.37 -16.34
CA VAL A 127 2.18 -25.79 -17.45
C VAL A 127 3.04 -27.00 -17.06
N LEU A 128 3.61 -27.01 -15.85
CA LEU A 128 4.40 -28.13 -15.34
C LEU A 128 3.52 -29.37 -15.10
N SER A 129 2.27 -29.21 -14.66
CA SER A 129 1.35 -30.35 -14.50
C SER A 129 0.93 -30.95 -15.84
N GLU A 130 0.78 -30.14 -16.89
CA GLU A 130 0.51 -30.63 -18.25
C GLU A 130 1.72 -31.33 -18.88
N ASP A 131 2.94 -30.89 -18.54
CA ASP A 131 4.19 -31.52 -19.00
C ASP A 131 4.36 -32.93 -18.38
N TRP A 132 4.04 -33.07 -17.08
CA TRP A 132 4.13 -34.33 -16.34
C TRP A 132 3.03 -35.35 -16.71
N ASP A 133 1.87 -34.88 -17.18
CA ASP A 133 0.78 -35.73 -17.68
C ASP A 133 0.90 -36.03 -19.18
N SER A 134 2.02 -35.64 -19.82
CA SER A 134 2.27 -35.93 -21.23
C SER A 134 2.48 -37.43 -21.46
N LYS A 135 2.02 -37.95 -22.61
CA LYS A 135 2.17 -39.36 -22.97
C LYS A 135 3.63 -39.82 -23.07
N GLU A 136 4.57 -38.88 -23.17
CA GLU A 136 6.00 -39.15 -23.31
C GLU A 136 6.65 -39.50 -21.95
N ASP A 137 6.06 -39.07 -20.83
CA ASP A 137 6.57 -39.39 -19.48
C ASP A 137 6.19 -40.78 -18.96
N GLN A 138 5.27 -41.49 -19.64
CA GLN A 138 5.00 -42.92 -19.36
C GLN A 138 6.17 -43.85 -19.72
N HIS A 139 7.25 -43.33 -20.28
CA HIS A 139 8.46 -44.09 -20.59
C HIS A 139 9.38 -44.31 -19.38
N TRP A 140 9.19 -43.60 -18.27
CA TRP A 140 10.03 -43.72 -17.08
C TRP A 140 9.62 -44.87 -16.13
N ASP A 141 8.42 -45.43 -16.28
CA ASP A 141 7.93 -46.57 -15.47
C ASP A 141 8.41 -47.95 -15.98
N ASN A 142 9.31 -48.00 -16.97
CA ASN A 142 9.81 -49.24 -17.57
C ASN A 142 11.25 -49.62 -17.15
N TYR A 143 11.71 -49.21 -15.95
CA TYR A 143 12.98 -49.67 -15.37
C TYR A 143 12.80 -50.34 -14.00
#